data_AF-A0A9Q4KM38-F1
#
_entry.id   AF-A0A9Q4KM38-F1
#
_cell.length_a   1.000
_cell.length_b   1.000
_cell.length_c   1.000
_cell.angle_alpha   90.00
_cell.angle_beta   90.00
_cell.angle_gamma   90.00
#
_symmetry.space_group_name_H-M   'P 1'
#
loop_
_entity.id
_entity.type
_entity.pdbx_description
1 polymer ?
#
loop_
_entity_poly.entity_id
_entity_poly.type
_entity_poly.pdbx_seq_one_letter_code
_entity_poly.pdbx_strand_id
1 'polypeptide(L)'
;KINSDKKSSLKGNIEIAGDKADLMIANPSGIDIDGVHFINSKSTTLTSAELKFKDGALNNIDVKQGEISISNRGLKDESNYLNI
;
A
#
# COMPACT_ATOMS: atom_id res chain seq x y z
N LYS A 1 1.86 7.71 1.90
CA LYS A 1 2.26 8.27 0.58
C LYS A 1 3.77 8.32 0.52
N ILE A 2 4.37 7.82 -0.56
CA ILE A 2 5.80 7.92 -0.83
C ILE A 2 5.98 8.93 -1.98
N ASN A 3 6.98 9.81 -1.88
CA ASN A 3 7.35 10.78 -2.91
C ASN A 3 8.81 10.55 -3.29
N SER A 4 9.04 9.57 -4.16
CA SER A 4 10.34 9.10 -4.62
C SER A 4 10.22 8.68 -6.08
N ASP A 5 11.31 8.70 -6.82
CA ASP A 5 11.41 8.11 -8.15
C ASP A 5 11.62 6.58 -8.10
N LYS A 6 11.94 6.03 -6.91
CA LYS A 6 12.13 4.60 -6.69
C LYS A 6 10.87 3.89 -6.25
N LYS A 7 10.71 2.64 -6.72
CA LYS A 7 9.72 1.69 -6.20
C LYS A 7 9.88 1.47 -4.70
N SER A 8 8.77 1.22 -4.01
CA SER A 8 8.79 0.69 -2.64
C SER A 8 9.05 -0.81 -2.68
N SER A 9 10.01 -1.33 -1.90
CA SER A 9 10.16 -2.78 -1.69
C SER A 9 9.56 -3.15 -0.34
N LEU A 10 8.48 -3.92 -0.35
CA LEU A 10 7.78 -4.37 0.86
C LEU A 10 8.09 -5.84 1.14
N LYS A 11 8.72 -6.09 2.29
CA LYS A 11 9.16 -7.41 2.75
C LYS A 11 8.91 -7.54 4.25
N GLY A 12 8.61 -8.75 4.73
CA GLY A 12 8.38 -9.00 6.15
C GLY A 12 7.03 -8.49 6.65
N ASN A 13 6.92 -8.17 7.93
CA ASN A 13 5.64 -7.84 8.55
C ASN A 13 5.39 -6.32 8.54
N ILE A 14 4.14 -5.94 8.26
CA ILE A 14 3.65 -4.57 8.45
C ILE A 14 2.47 -4.66 9.42
N GLU A 15 2.66 -4.11 10.62
CA GLU A 15 1.73 -4.27 11.74
C GLU A 15 1.21 -2.92 12.21
N ILE A 16 -0.10 -2.84 12.45
CA ILE A 16 -0.72 -1.75 13.20
C ILE A 16 -0.76 -2.15 14.66
N ALA A 17 0.01 -1.49 15.52
CA ALA A 17 -0.07 -1.71 16.95
C ALA A 17 -1.33 -1.03 17.54
N GLY A 18 -2.06 -1.75 18.39
CA GLY A 18 -3.28 -1.24 19.04
C GLY A 18 -4.55 -1.52 18.25
N ASP A 19 -5.43 -0.52 18.14
CA ASP A 19 -6.70 -0.67 17.43
C ASP A 19 -6.51 -0.82 15.93
N LYS A 20 -7.32 -1.68 15.31
CA LYS A 20 -7.32 -1.87 13.86
C LYS A 20 -7.63 -0.57 13.13
N ALA A 21 -6.91 -0.31 12.05
CA ALA A 21 -7.13 0.83 11.17
C ALA A 21 -7.01 0.44 9.69
N ASP A 22 -7.50 1.31 8.81
CA ASP A 22 -7.29 1.15 7.37
C ASP A 22 -5.84 1.53 7.01
N LEU A 23 -5.17 0.70 6.21
CA LEU A 23 -3.79 0.88 5.78
C LEU A 23 -3.75 1.21 4.29
N MET A 24 -3.10 2.32 3.92
CA MET A 24 -2.86 2.67 2.53
C MET A 24 -1.38 2.96 2.25
N ILE A 25 -0.79 2.23 1.31
CA ILE A 25 0.56 2.47 0.81
C ILE A 25 0.46 2.88 -0.67
N ALA A 26 0.85 4.12 -0.95
CA ALA A 26 0.80 4.69 -2.29
C ALA A 26 2.18 5.17 -2.73
N ASN A 27 2.67 4.66 -3.86
CA ASN A 27 3.92 5.08 -4.50
C ASN A 27 3.78 5.10 -6.03
N PRO A 28 3.74 6.29 -6.68
CA PRO A 28 3.65 6.41 -8.13
C PRO A 28 4.76 5.75 -8.94
N SER A 29 5.92 5.51 -8.34
CA SER A 29 7.00 4.75 -9.00
C SER A 29 6.76 3.25 -9.02
N GLY A 30 5.82 2.73 -8.22
CA GLY A 30 5.48 1.32 -8.12
C GLY A 30 5.81 0.70 -6.75
N ILE A 31 5.38 -0.55 -6.58
CA ILE A 31 5.52 -1.32 -5.34
C ILE A 31 5.94 -2.76 -5.69
N ASP A 32 7.08 -3.21 -5.19
CA ASP A 32 7.50 -4.60 -5.29
C ASP A 32 7.22 -5.30 -3.96
N ILE A 33 6.46 -6.39 -4.01
CA ILE A 33 6.04 -7.18 -2.85
C ILE A 33 6.73 -8.53 -2.88
N ASP A 34 7.38 -8.90 -1.78
CA ASP A 34 8.07 -10.17 -1.65
C ASP A 34 8.01 -10.70 -0.21
N GLY A 35 6.97 -11.50 0.06
CA GLY A 35 6.77 -12.15 1.36
C GLY A 35 6.35 -11.17 2.43
N VAL A 36 5.40 -10.28 2.11
CA VAL A 36 4.85 -9.33 3.09
C VAL A 36 3.69 -9.96 3.87
N HIS A 37 3.56 -9.63 5.14
CA HIS A 37 2.40 -9.99 5.97
C HIS A 37 1.82 -8.73 6.61
N PHE A 38 0.62 -8.34 6.20
CA PHE A 38 -0.13 -7.25 6.83
C PHE A 38 -0.90 -7.79 8.04
N ILE A 39 -0.66 -7.18 9.20
CA ILE A 39 -1.19 -7.61 10.49
C ILE A 39 -1.98 -6.48 11.12
N ASN A 40 -3.15 -6.83 11.65
CA ASN A 40 -4.03 -5.93 12.39
C ASN A 40 -4.53 -4.70 11.58
N SER A 41 -4.57 -4.80 10.24
CA SER A 41 -5.31 -3.85 9.41
C SER A 41 -6.79 -4.21 9.34
N LYS A 42 -7.64 -3.19 9.23
CA LYS A 42 -9.07 -3.34 8.95
C LYS A 42 -9.30 -3.56 7.45
N SER A 43 -8.59 -2.79 6.64
CA SER A 43 -8.46 -2.96 5.19
C SER A 43 -7.05 -2.57 4.75
N THR A 44 -6.60 -3.11 3.62
CA THR A 44 -5.30 -2.78 3.04
C THR A 44 -5.48 -2.30 1.61
N THR A 45 -4.88 -1.17 1.24
CA THR A 45 -4.82 -0.66 -0.15
C THR A 45 -3.38 -0.39 -0.53
N LEU A 46 -2.92 -1.06 -1.58
CA LEU A 46 -1.64 -0.81 -2.23
C LEU A 46 -1.93 -0.16 -3.58
N THR A 47 -1.24 0.93 -3.92
CA THR A 47 -1.53 1.61 -5.19
C THR A 47 -0.29 2.32 -5.75
N SER A 48 -0.19 2.37 -7.08
CA SER A 48 0.71 3.27 -7.78
C SER A 48 0.09 4.64 -8.07
N ALA A 49 -1.04 4.97 -7.43
CA ALA A 49 -1.66 6.27 -7.60
C ALA A 49 -0.86 7.42 -6.99
N GLU A 50 -0.92 8.58 -7.64
CA GLU A 50 -0.60 9.85 -6.99
C GLU A 50 -1.79 10.29 -6.12
N LEU A 51 -1.56 10.41 -4.80
CA LEU A 51 -2.58 10.89 -3.87
C LEU A 51 -2.56 12.40 -3.79
N LYS A 52 -3.73 13.02 -4.06
CA LYS A 52 -3.95 14.46 -3.91
C LYS A 52 -4.86 14.71 -2.71
N PHE A 53 -4.38 15.55 -1.81
CA PHE A 53 -5.12 15.99 -0.64
C PHE A 53 -5.55 17.44 -0.82
N LYS A 54 -6.75 17.76 -0.31
CA LYS A 54 -7.28 19.11 -0.24
C LYS A 54 -7.91 19.29 1.13
N ASP A 55 -7.54 20.36 1.82
CA ASP A 55 -8.07 20.69 3.15
C ASP A 55 -7.96 19.54 4.17
N GLY A 56 -6.86 18.77 4.10
CA GLY A 56 -6.59 17.63 4.99
C GLY A 56 -7.32 16.33 4.61
N ALA A 57 -8.23 16.37 3.62
CA ALA A 57 -8.95 15.20 3.13
C ALA A 57 -8.34 14.65 1.82
N LEU A 58 -8.43 13.35 1.62
CA LEU A 58 -8.11 12.73 0.34
C LEU A 58 -9.14 13.18 -0.70
N ASN A 59 -8.67 13.88 -1.73
CA ASN A 59 -9.53 14.48 -2.74
C ASN A 59 -9.51 13.68 -4.05
N ASN A 60 -8.41 13.00 -4.37
CA ASN A 60 -8.29 12.23 -5.62
C ASN A 60 -7.26 11.10 -5.52
N ILE A 61 -7.55 9.99 -6.20
CA ILE A 61 -6.66 8.84 -6.41
C ILE A 61 -6.54 8.66 -7.93
N ASP A 62 -5.34 8.86 -8.47
CA ASP A 62 -5.10 8.86 -9.93
C ASP A 62 -3.94 7.93 -10.27
N VAL A 63 -4.23 6.81 -10.92
CA VAL A 63 -3.22 5.84 -11.38
C VAL A 63 -2.83 6.19 -12.81
N LYS A 64 -1.64 6.76 -12.98
CA LYS A 64 -1.10 7.14 -14.30
C LYS A 64 0.03 6.26 -14.78
N GLN A 65 0.80 5.72 -13.85
CA GLN A 65 2.04 4.98 -14.09
C GLN A 65 2.38 4.14 -12.86
N GLY A 66 3.49 3.40 -12.94
CA GLY A 66 3.98 2.57 -11.86
C GLY A 66 3.27 1.22 -11.82
N GLU A 67 4.03 0.19 -11.48
CA GLU A 67 3.57 -1.20 -11.43
C GLU A 67 3.60 -1.70 -9.98
N ILE A 68 2.61 -2.53 -9.63
CA ILE A 68 2.67 -3.34 -8.41
C ILE A 68 2.99 -4.78 -8.80
N SER A 69 4.15 -5.25 -8.39
CA SER A 69 4.64 -6.59 -8.72
C SER A 69 4.66 -7.46 -7.46
N ILE A 70 4.02 -8.62 -7.51
CA ILE A 70 4.02 -9.60 -6.41
C ILE A 70 4.93 -10.76 -6.80
N SER A 71 6.00 -10.97 -6.04
CA SER A 71 7.02 -11.98 -6.30
C SER A 71 6.66 -13.33 -5.65
N ASN A 72 7.54 -14.33 -5.81
CA ASN A 72 7.29 -15.73 -5.43
C ASN A 72 6.86 -15.97 -3.97
N ARG A 73 7.36 -15.18 -3.00
CA ARG A 73 6.93 -15.34 -1.60
C ARG A 73 5.54 -14.76 -1.31
N GLY A 74 4.93 -14.12 -2.31
CA GLY A 74 3.56 -13.64 -2.27
C GLY A 74 3.35 -12.53 -1.24
N LEU A 75 2.09 -12.43 -0.80
CA LEU A 75 1.63 -11.55 0.26
C LEU A 75 0.56 -12.27 1.09
N LYS A 76 0.51 -11.97 2.39
CA LYS A 76 -0.55 -12.39 3.29
C LYS A 76 -1.21 -11.15 3.89
N ASP A 77 -2.54 -11.11 3.86
CA ASP A 77 -3.33 -10.05 4.47
C ASP A 77 -4.43 -10.67 5.34
N GLU A 78 -4.59 -10.16 6.55
CA GLU A 78 -5.60 -10.60 7.53
C GLU A 78 -6.76 -9.58 7.67
N SER A 79 -6.80 -8.60 6.77
CA SER A 79 -7.83 -7.56 6.70
C SER A 79 -9.14 -8.05 6.06
N ASN A 80 -10.17 -7.21 6.07
CA ASN A 80 -11.45 -7.53 5.43
C ASN A 80 -11.37 -7.57 3.90
N TYR A 81 -10.50 -6.74 3.32
CA TYR A 81 -10.27 -6.68 1.88
C TYR A 81 -8.93 -6.04 1.56
N LEU A 82 -8.34 -6.53 0.47
CA LEU A 82 -7.13 -6.00 -0.14
C LEU A 82 -7.46 -5.38 -1.48
N ASN A 83 -7.07 -4.13 -1.69
CA ASN A 83 -7.09 -3.46 -2.99
C ASN A 83 -5.65 -3.32 -3.51
N ILE A 84 -5.47 -3.59 -4.80
CA ILE A 84 -4.22 -3.40 -5.56
C ILE A 84 -4.54 -2.65 -6.84
#